data_AF-A0A926CK43-F1
#
_entry.id   AF-A0A926CK43-F1
#
_cell.length_a   1.000
_cell.length_b   1.000
_cell.length_c   1.000
_cell.angle_alpha   90.00
_cell.angle_beta   90.00
_cell.angle_gamma   90.00
#
_symmetry.space_group_name_H-M   'P 1'
#
loop_
_entity.id
_entity.type
_entity.pdbx_description
1 polymer ?
#
loop_
_entity_poly.entity_id
_entity_poly.type
_entity_poly.pdbx_seq_one_letter_code
_entity_poly.pdbx_strand_id
1 'polypeptide(L)'
;MKMFPAVTGSAVLLLMLAQIASGADTVAFPIKASANGRYLVDSSGRAFIYHADTAWTITRKLTAPEIDEYFDNCKAAGFTAVHVHTMSKEQGALANLAGDLPFDPDENILKPNEAYWKNVDLVIESARKRNLLVAISAIWIRWGGRDKEGWRYRLTSQNARLYGRFLGQRYKTFQNLMWVVGGDANPIERTEAVAEVARGIRELAPQQPISVHNRPLYSSAAFFDPEPWLTFNMAYTYEEVWP
;
A
#
# COMPACT_ATOMS: atom_id res chain seq x y z
N MET A 1 52.48 11.29 61.03
CA MET A 1 52.82 12.40 60.12
C MET A 1 53.07 11.84 58.72
N LYS A 2 52.05 11.85 57.86
CA LYS A 2 52.11 12.28 56.44
C LYS A 2 50.71 12.12 55.85
N MET A 3 50.22 13.28 55.40
CA MET A 3 48.90 13.56 54.84
C MET A 3 48.75 12.97 53.43
N PHE A 4 47.50 12.72 53.04
CA PHE A 4 47.05 12.51 51.67
C PHE A 4 47.42 13.68 50.74
N PRO A 5 47.33 13.48 49.42
CA PRO A 5 46.28 14.23 48.74
C PRO A 5 45.32 13.33 47.94
N ALA A 6 44.05 13.72 48.01
CA ALA A 6 42.96 13.20 47.22
C ALA A 6 43.16 13.53 45.74
N VAL A 7 42.98 12.54 44.87
CA VAL A 7 42.84 12.76 43.42
C VAL A 7 41.37 12.98 43.14
N THR A 8 40.98 14.24 42.96
CA THR A 8 39.70 14.64 42.39
C THR A 8 39.71 14.37 40.89
N GLY A 9 39.24 13.18 40.50
CA GLY A 9 38.94 12.87 39.10
C GLY A 9 37.50 13.25 38.80
N SER A 10 37.27 14.46 38.30
CA SER A 10 35.99 14.84 37.68
C SER A 10 35.76 13.95 36.46
N ALA A 11 34.89 12.95 36.59
CA ALA A 11 34.36 12.22 35.45
C ALA A 11 33.43 13.17 34.68
N VAL A 12 33.93 13.71 33.58
CA VAL A 12 33.11 14.41 32.58
C VAL A 12 32.23 13.35 31.93
N LEU A 13 31.01 13.20 32.45
CA LEU A 13 29.96 12.45 31.80
C LEU A 13 29.56 13.23 30.54
N LEU A 14 30.11 12.86 29.39
CA LEU A 14 29.59 13.32 28.09
C LEU A 14 28.17 12.78 27.96
N LEU A 15 27.18 13.57 28.35
CA LEU A 15 25.83 13.42 27.84
C LEU A 15 25.90 13.66 26.33
N MET A 16 25.90 12.57 25.56
CA MET A 16 25.45 12.64 24.18
C MET A 16 23.98 13.03 24.21
N LEU A 17 23.73 14.33 24.15
CA LEU A 17 22.46 14.85 23.68
C LEU A 17 22.31 14.38 22.24
N ALA A 18 21.66 13.23 22.05
CA ALA A 18 21.05 12.93 20.77
C ALA A 18 20.09 14.09 20.51
N GLN A 19 20.48 14.99 19.62
CA GLN A 19 19.55 15.93 19.02
C GLN A 19 18.50 15.09 18.33
N ILE A 20 17.37 14.91 19.02
CA ILE A 20 16.12 14.57 18.37
C ILE A 20 15.78 15.82 17.57
N ALA A 21 16.36 15.93 16.38
CA ALA A 21 15.86 16.84 15.38
C ALA A 21 14.44 16.37 15.06
N SER A 22 13.45 16.97 15.70
CA SER A 22 12.05 16.88 15.31
C SER A 22 11.86 17.70 14.03
N GLY A 23 12.51 17.30 12.95
CA GLY A 23 12.02 17.50 11.60
C GLY A 23 11.11 16.33 11.29
N ALA A 24 9.96 16.54 10.67
CA ALA A 24 9.20 15.44 10.07
C ALA A 24 10.09 14.85 8.96
N ASP A 25 10.91 13.88 9.36
CA ASP A 25 11.94 13.29 8.54
C ASP A 25 11.27 12.67 7.32
N THR A 26 11.53 13.25 6.15
CA THR A 26 10.93 12.81 4.89
C THR A 26 11.26 11.34 4.69
N VAL A 27 10.25 10.49 4.57
CA VAL A 27 10.39 9.05 4.36
C VAL A 27 11.05 8.82 3.01
N ALA A 28 12.16 8.08 3.02
CA ALA A 28 12.89 7.74 1.81
C ALA A 28 12.30 6.47 1.20
N PHE A 29 11.26 6.60 0.37
CA PHE A 29 10.64 5.46 -0.30
C PHE A 29 11.60 4.74 -1.30
N PRO A 30 11.38 3.45 -1.63
CA PRO A 30 10.29 2.58 -1.15
C PRO A 30 10.54 2.08 0.27
N ILE A 31 9.46 1.66 0.94
CA ILE A 31 9.57 0.92 2.21
C ILE A 31 9.87 -0.56 1.94
N LYS A 32 10.34 -1.28 2.95
CA LYS A 32 10.62 -2.73 2.92
C LYS A 32 10.51 -3.35 4.31
N ALA A 33 10.42 -4.67 4.39
CA ALA A 33 10.57 -5.38 5.65
C ALA A 33 11.97 -5.17 6.24
N SER A 34 12.05 -5.03 7.56
CA SER A 34 13.31 -5.00 8.31
C SER A 34 14.09 -6.30 8.14
N ALA A 35 15.39 -6.28 8.41
CA ALA A 35 16.24 -7.48 8.31
C ALA A 35 15.79 -8.64 9.21
N ASN A 36 15.11 -8.34 10.32
CA ASN A 36 14.53 -9.34 11.23
C ASN A 36 13.05 -9.67 10.93
N GLY A 37 12.44 -9.06 9.91
CA GLY A 37 11.08 -9.35 9.48
C GLY A 37 9.99 -9.02 10.50
N ARG A 38 10.19 -7.96 11.30
CA ARG A 38 9.26 -7.57 12.39
C ARG A 38 8.65 -6.18 12.24
N TYR A 39 9.28 -5.31 11.47
CA TYR A 39 8.78 -3.95 11.24
C TYR A 39 9.15 -3.49 9.82
N LEU A 40 8.66 -2.32 9.42
CA LEU A 40 8.96 -1.72 8.14
C LEU A 40 10.08 -0.69 8.30
N VAL A 41 10.92 -0.58 7.28
CA VAL A 41 11.94 0.45 7.15
C VAL A 41 11.84 1.15 5.81
N ASP A 42 12.27 2.40 5.74
CA ASP A 42 12.46 3.09 4.47
C ASP A 42 13.75 2.62 3.76
N SER A 43 14.03 3.17 2.58
CA SER A 43 15.20 2.81 1.78
C SER A 43 16.53 3.19 2.44
N SER A 44 16.53 4.13 3.39
CA SER A 44 17.69 4.51 4.20
C SER A 44 17.89 3.63 5.44
N GLY A 45 16.94 2.72 5.72
CA GLY A 45 16.97 1.81 6.86
C GLY A 45 16.35 2.38 8.14
N ARG A 46 15.75 3.57 8.09
CA ARG A 46 15.02 4.14 9.24
C ARG A 46 13.67 3.44 9.39
N ALA A 47 13.23 3.26 10.64
CA ALA A 47 11.93 2.66 10.92
C ALA A 47 10.79 3.48 10.29
N PHE A 48 9.86 2.79 9.64
CA PHE A 48 8.66 3.38 9.07
C PHE A 48 7.44 2.90 9.86
N ILE A 49 6.74 3.83 10.51
CA ILE A 49 5.48 3.55 11.19
C ILE A 49 4.36 3.58 10.15
N TYR A 50 3.67 2.45 9.99
CA TYR A 50 2.48 2.35 9.13
C TYR A 50 1.24 2.88 9.87
N HIS A 51 0.98 4.18 9.73
CA HIS A 51 -0.19 4.84 10.30
C HIS A 51 -1.05 5.34 9.13
N ALA A 52 -2.08 4.56 8.79
CA ALA A 52 -2.83 4.73 7.55
C ALA A 52 -4.25 5.25 7.77
N ASP A 53 -4.69 6.16 6.90
CA ASP A 53 -6.12 6.43 6.69
C ASP A 53 -6.66 5.57 5.52
N THR A 54 -7.98 5.55 5.33
CA THR A 54 -8.64 4.73 4.30
C THR A 54 -9.58 5.55 3.42
N ALA A 55 -9.18 5.82 2.18
CA ALA A 55 -9.98 6.49 1.16
C ALA A 55 -10.19 5.60 -0.07
N TRP A 56 -10.90 4.49 0.12
CA TRP A 56 -11.09 3.44 -0.89
C TRP A 56 -11.51 3.93 -2.30
N THR A 57 -12.33 4.97 -2.37
CA THR A 57 -12.93 5.44 -3.63
C THR A 57 -12.31 6.74 -4.17
N ILE A 58 -11.19 7.21 -3.61
CA ILE A 58 -10.58 8.50 -3.99
C ILE A 58 -10.28 8.60 -5.49
N THR A 59 -9.87 7.49 -6.12
CA THR A 59 -9.57 7.38 -7.55
C THR A 59 -10.78 7.56 -8.46
N ARG A 60 -12.00 7.59 -7.91
CA ARG A 60 -13.26 7.59 -8.67
C ARG A 60 -14.19 8.74 -8.30
N LYS A 61 -14.15 9.20 -7.05
CA LYS A 61 -15.15 10.10 -6.48
C LYS A 61 -14.68 11.51 -6.21
N LEU A 62 -13.38 11.79 -6.30
CA LEU A 62 -12.82 13.12 -6.04
C LEU A 62 -12.23 13.72 -7.31
N THR A 63 -12.35 15.03 -7.43
CA THR A 63 -11.64 15.87 -8.40
C THR A 63 -10.20 16.10 -7.97
N ALA A 64 -9.34 16.58 -8.87
CA ALA A 64 -7.94 16.84 -8.53
C ALA A 64 -7.74 17.80 -7.34
N PRO A 65 -8.48 18.92 -7.21
CA PRO A 65 -8.40 19.77 -6.02
C PRO A 65 -8.82 19.07 -4.73
N GLU A 66 -9.89 18.25 -4.77
CA GLU A 66 -10.37 17.51 -3.60
C GLU A 66 -9.39 16.39 -3.19
N ILE A 67 -8.70 15.78 -4.15
CA ILE A 67 -7.61 14.82 -3.90
C ILE A 67 -6.47 15.52 -3.15
N ASP A 68 -6.06 16.70 -3.61
CA ASP A 68 -5.01 17.49 -2.96
C ASP A 68 -5.42 17.89 -1.53
N GLU A 69 -6.65 18.39 -1.35
CA GLU A 69 -7.18 18.76 -0.04
C GLU A 69 -7.24 17.56 0.93
N TYR A 70 -7.72 16.40 0.46
CA TYR A 70 -7.77 15.20 1.28
C TYR A 70 -6.37 14.78 1.76
N PHE A 71 -5.36 14.79 0.88
CA PHE A 71 -4.01 14.41 1.27
C PHE A 71 -3.33 15.48 2.15
N ASP A 72 -3.65 16.77 1.98
CA ASP A 72 -3.22 17.82 2.91
C ASP A 72 -3.75 17.55 4.32
N ASN A 73 -5.03 17.21 4.42
CA ASN A 73 -5.66 16.84 5.69
C ASN A 73 -5.03 15.58 6.30
N CYS A 74 -4.75 14.56 5.48
CA CYS A 74 -4.05 13.35 5.95
C CYS A 74 -2.67 13.69 6.54
N LYS A 75 -1.92 14.55 5.85
CA LYS A 75 -0.59 14.96 6.29
C LYS A 75 -0.67 15.78 7.58
N ALA A 76 -1.61 16.70 7.68
CA ALA A 76 -1.85 17.50 8.88
C ALA A 76 -2.26 16.65 10.09
N ALA A 77 -3.02 15.56 9.86
CA ALA A 77 -3.43 14.61 10.89
C ALA A 77 -2.34 13.61 11.31
N GLY A 78 -1.16 13.63 10.65
CA GLY A 78 -0.04 12.76 11.00
C GLY A 78 -0.12 11.33 10.45
N PHE A 79 -0.96 11.09 9.44
CA PHE A 79 -0.90 9.83 8.69
C PHE A 79 0.39 9.74 7.88
N THR A 80 0.88 8.51 7.71
CA THR A 80 2.07 8.18 6.90
C THR A 80 1.70 7.39 5.64
N ALA A 81 0.49 6.84 5.60
CA ALA A 81 -0.02 6.07 4.48
C ALA A 81 -1.51 6.30 4.25
N VAL A 82 -2.00 5.95 3.06
CA VAL A 82 -3.44 5.94 2.74
C VAL A 82 -3.77 4.70 1.92
N HIS A 83 -4.84 4.02 2.31
CA HIS A 83 -5.44 2.91 1.57
C HIS A 83 -6.40 3.40 0.47
N VAL A 84 -6.25 2.90 -0.75
CA VAL A 84 -7.09 3.25 -1.91
C VAL A 84 -7.36 2.03 -2.78
N HIS A 85 -8.46 2.02 -3.55
CA HIS A 85 -8.65 1.04 -4.63
C HIS A 85 -8.52 1.69 -5.98
N THR A 86 -7.87 1.00 -6.92
CA THR A 86 -7.91 1.43 -8.32
C THR A 86 -9.26 1.17 -8.94
N MET A 87 -9.97 0.12 -8.53
CA MET A 87 -11.27 -0.24 -9.09
C MET A 87 -12.11 -1.01 -8.07
N SER A 88 -13.39 -0.67 -7.99
CA SER A 88 -14.39 -1.45 -7.28
C SER A 88 -15.78 -1.05 -7.76
N LYS A 89 -16.68 -2.03 -7.91
CA LYS A 89 -18.13 -1.80 -8.03
C LYS A 89 -18.79 -1.64 -6.65
N GLU A 90 -18.03 -1.83 -5.57
CA GLU A 90 -18.49 -1.51 -4.22
C GLU A 90 -18.58 0.01 -4.07
N GLN A 91 -19.69 0.47 -3.47
CA GLN A 91 -19.96 1.88 -3.17
C GLN A 91 -20.16 2.79 -4.40
N GLY A 92 -20.55 2.26 -5.56
CA GLY A 92 -21.05 3.08 -6.68
C GLY A 92 -20.60 2.59 -8.07
N ALA A 93 -20.61 3.52 -9.03
CA ALA A 93 -20.20 3.25 -10.40
C ALA A 93 -18.71 2.88 -10.48
N LEU A 94 -18.38 2.04 -11.49
CA LEU A 94 -16.99 1.70 -11.80
C LEU A 94 -16.24 2.89 -12.43
N ALA A 95 -16.98 3.76 -13.12
CA ALA A 95 -16.43 4.96 -13.75
C ALA A 95 -15.95 5.98 -12.71
N ASN A 96 -14.93 6.77 -13.09
CA ASN A 96 -14.54 7.95 -12.32
C ASN A 96 -15.52 9.11 -12.53
N LEU A 97 -15.33 10.25 -11.84
CA LEU A 97 -16.16 11.45 -12.00
C LEU A 97 -16.23 11.99 -13.44
N ALA A 98 -15.19 11.76 -14.24
CA ALA A 98 -15.14 12.15 -15.65
C ALA A 98 -15.92 11.18 -16.57
N GLY A 99 -16.42 10.07 -16.05
CA GLY A 99 -17.14 9.05 -16.80
C GLY A 99 -16.25 7.97 -17.43
N ASP A 100 -14.93 8.00 -17.20
CA ASP A 100 -14.02 6.98 -17.74
C ASP A 100 -14.15 5.67 -16.97
N LEU A 101 -14.23 4.55 -17.69
CA LEU A 101 -14.09 3.21 -17.12
C LEU A 101 -12.60 2.82 -16.98
N PRO A 102 -12.22 1.95 -16.03
CA PRO A 102 -10.84 1.48 -15.87
C PRO A 102 -10.31 0.68 -17.06
N PHE A 103 -11.21 0.07 -17.81
CA PHE A 103 -10.93 -0.78 -18.96
C PHE A 103 -11.85 -0.41 -20.12
N ASP A 104 -11.78 -1.17 -21.21
CA ASP A 104 -12.79 -1.09 -22.26
C ASP A 104 -14.21 -1.43 -21.74
N PRO A 105 -15.28 -1.09 -22.49
CA PRO A 105 -16.65 -1.35 -22.06
C PRO A 105 -16.98 -2.83 -21.80
N ASP A 106 -16.17 -3.75 -22.33
CA ASP A 106 -16.26 -5.19 -22.06
C ASP A 106 -15.59 -5.60 -20.73
N GLU A 107 -15.10 -4.64 -19.95
CA GLU A 107 -14.34 -4.85 -18.71
C GLU A 107 -13.14 -5.81 -18.89
N ASN A 108 -12.47 -5.77 -20.03
CA ASN A 108 -11.29 -6.57 -20.28
C ASN A 108 -10.07 -5.96 -19.57
N ILE A 109 -9.60 -6.62 -18.52
CA ILE A 109 -8.47 -6.13 -17.70
C ILE A 109 -7.16 -5.96 -18.47
N LEU A 110 -7.06 -6.54 -19.66
CA LEU A 110 -5.91 -6.42 -20.55
C LEU A 110 -5.99 -5.21 -21.49
N LYS A 111 -7.07 -4.44 -21.41
CA LYS A 111 -7.29 -3.22 -22.19
C LYS A 111 -7.56 -2.04 -21.26
N PRO A 112 -6.55 -1.59 -20.49
CA PRO A 112 -6.67 -0.43 -19.62
C PRO A 112 -7.02 0.83 -20.41
N ASN A 113 -7.95 1.62 -19.89
CA ASN A 113 -8.30 2.93 -20.43
C ASN A 113 -7.34 4.00 -19.88
N GLU A 114 -6.54 4.60 -20.75
CA GLU A 114 -5.52 5.57 -20.37
C GLU A 114 -6.07 6.77 -19.59
N ALA A 115 -7.27 7.27 -19.90
CA ALA A 115 -7.85 8.42 -19.20
C ALA A 115 -8.13 8.12 -17.72
N TYR A 116 -8.68 6.93 -17.44
CA TYR A 116 -8.92 6.47 -16.08
C TYR A 116 -7.63 6.30 -15.29
N TRP A 117 -6.64 5.62 -15.88
CA TRP A 117 -5.38 5.32 -15.20
C TRP A 117 -4.52 6.56 -14.98
N LYS A 118 -4.65 7.60 -15.83
CA LYS A 118 -4.08 8.93 -15.52
C LYS A 118 -4.67 9.53 -14.25
N ASN A 119 -5.95 9.31 -13.94
CA ASN A 119 -6.52 9.76 -12.68
C ASN A 119 -5.93 9.01 -11.48
N VAL A 120 -5.65 7.72 -11.63
CA VAL A 120 -4.92 6.94 -10.61
C VAL A 120 -3.50 7.49 -10.41
N ASP A 121 -2.79 7.84 -11.49
CA ASP A 121 -1.46 8.46 -11.42
C ASP A 121 -1.50 9.78 -10.63
N LEU A 122 -2.53 10.61 -10.85
CA LEU A 122 -2.74 11.87 -10.13
C LEU A 122 -2.88 11.66 -8.62
N VAL A 123 -3.60 10.62 -8.20
CA VAL A 123 -3.75 10.27 -6.77
C VAL A 123 -2.40 9.90 -6.16
N ILE A 124 -1.62 9.04 -6.82
CA ILE A 124 -0.31 8.60 -6.31
C ILE A 124 0.67 9.77 -6.24
N GLU A 125 0.68 10.63 -7.26
CA GLU A 125 1.52 11.80 -7.35
C GLU A 125 1.14 12.86 -6.30
N SER A 126 -0.15 13.08 -6.06
CA SER A 126 -0.63 13.99 -5.02
C SER A 126 -0.21 13.56 -3.61
N ALA A 127 -0.31 12.26 -3.31
CA ALA A 127 0.19 11.68 -2.06
C ALA A 127 1.72 11.82 -1.94
N ARG A 128 2.46 11.62 -3.05
CA ARG A 128 3.92 11.72 -3.08
C ARG A 128 4.41 13.10 -2.66
N LYS A 129 3.75 14.17 -3.14
CA LYS A 129 4.07 15.56 -2.77
C LYS A 129 4.00 15.84 -1.27
N ARG A 130 3.21 15.05 -0.53
CA ARG A 130 3.00 15.14 0.91
C ARG A 130 3.73 14.07 1.71
N ASN A 131 4.61 13.31 1.03
CA ASN A 131 5.38 12.22 1.60
C ASN A 131 4.50 11.14 2.27
N LEU A 132 3.37 10.81 1.62
CA LEU A 132 2.45 9.75 2.01
C LEU A 132 2.69 8.51 1.12
N LEU A 133 2.72 7.34 1.76
CA LEU A 133 2.67 6.05 1.08
C LEU A 133 1.24 5.78 0.60
N VAL A 134 1.05 5.32 -0.63
CA VAL A 134 -0.24 4.83 -1.11
C VAL A 134 -0.24 3.31 -1.06
N ALA A 135 -1.19 2.72 -0.35
CA ALA A 135 -1.46 1.29 -0.35
C ALA A 135 -2.62 1.01 -1.32
N ILE A 136 -2.29 0.45 -2.48
CA ILE A 136 -3.25 0.24 -3.56
C ILE A 136 -3.77 -1.18 -3.54
N SER A 137 -5.09 -1.33 -3.32
CA SER A 137 -5.77 -2.58 -3.69
C SER A 137 -6.13 -2.56 -5.17
N ALA A 138 -5.34 -3.29 -5.95
CA ALA A 138 -5.39 -3.25 -7.41
C ALA A 138 -6.46 -4.16 -8.04
N ILE A 139 -6.98 -5.11 -7.26
CA ILE A 139 -7.99 -6.10 -7.67
C ILE A 139 -8.96 -6.38 -6.52
N TRP A 140 -9.80 -5.42 -6.13
CA TRP A 140 -10.74 -5.60 -5.01
C TRP A 140 -11.71 -6.77 -5.26
N ILE A 141 -11.52 -7.89 -4.55
CA ILE A 141 -12.24 -9.15 -4.83
C ILE A 141 -13.56 -9.29 -4.03
N ARG A 142 -13.84 -8.43 -3.05
CA ARG A 142 -15.11 -8.39 -2.30
C ARG A 142 -16.25 -7.92 -3.16
N TRP A 143 -17.39 -8.50 -2.83
CA TRP A 143 -18.67 -8.36 -3.46
C TRP A 143 -19.46 -7.14 -2.98
N GLY A 144 -20.14 -6.48 -3.92
CA GLY A 144 -21.23 -5.54 -3.67
C GLY A 144 -22.44 -5.69 -4.60
N GLY A 145 -22.54 -6.73 -5.43
CA GLY A 145 -23.67 -6.85 -6.38
C GLY A 145 -23.70 -8.18 -7.13
N ARG A 146 -24.91 -8.70 -7.39
CA ARG A 146 -25.25 -10.02 -7.97
C ARG A 146 -24.82 -10.24 -9.43
N ASP A 147 -23.85 -9.50 -9.90
CA ASP A 147 -23.48 -9.45 -11.30
C ASP A 147 -22.53 -10.60 -11.61
N LYS A 148 -23.02 -11.63 -12.31
CA LYS A 148 -22.19 -12.74 -12.81
C LYS A 148 -21.37 -12.35 -14.04
N GLU A 149 -21.55 -11.12 -14.52
CA GLU A 149 -20.85 -10.53 -15.66
C GLU A 149 -19.92 -9.43 -15.16
N GLY A 150 -18.62 -9.59 -15.35
CA GLY A 150 -17.64 -8.56 -15.01
C GLY A 150 -16.21 -9.08 -14.97
N TRP A 151 -15.24 -8.15 -14.93
CA TRP A 151 -13.82 -8.47 -15.01
C TRP A 151 -13.39 -9.55 -14.01
N ARG A 152 -13.97 -9.55 -12.80
CA ARG A 152 -13.66 -10.53 -11.75
C ARG A 152 -14.00 -11.95 -12.19
N TYR A 153 -15.16 -12.18 -12.79
CA TYR A 153 -15.55 -13.52 -13.27
C TYR A 153 -14.70 -14.01 -14.43
N ARG A 154 -14.17 -13.07 -15.20
CA ARG A 154 -13.26 -13.35 -16.31
C ARG A 154 -11.80 -13.44 -15.88
N LEU A 155 -11.49 -13.24 -14.59
CA LEU A 155 -10.13 -13.33 -14.05
C LEU A 155 -9.64 -14.77 -14.10
N THR A 156 -8.57 -14.99 -14.85
CA THR A 156 -7.82 -16.24 -14.96
C THR A 156 -6.39 -16.00 -14.49
N SER A 157 -5.64 -17.05 -14.16
CA SER A 157 -4.22 -16.91 -13.82
C SER A 157 -3.42 -16.19 -14.90
N GLN A 158 -3.71 -16.49 -16.18
CA GLN A 158 -3.01 -15.88 -17.31
C GLN A 158 -3.26 -14.37 -17.42
N ASN A 159 -4.53 -13.94 -17.43
CA ASN A 159 -4.83 -12.51 -17.57
C ASN A 159 -4.47 -11.73 -16.30
N ALA A 160 -4.54 -12.36 -15.13
CA ALA A 160 -4.11 -11.77 -13.87
C ALA A 160 -2.62 -11.43 -13.88
N ARG A 161 -1.75 -12.33 -14.37
CA ARG A 161 -0.32 -12.05 -14.50
C ARG A 161 -0.03 -10.89 -15.43
N LEU A 162 -0.70 -10.86 -16.59
CA LEU A 162 -0.56 -9.79 -17.57
C LEU A 162 -1.05 -8.44 -17.02
N TYR A 163 -2.14 -8.45 -16.25
CA TYR A 163 -2.61 -7.26 -15.55
C TYR A 163 -1.63 -6.80 -14.48
N GLY A 164 -1.06 -7.73 -13.70
CA GLY A 164 0.03 -7.45 -12.76
C GLY A 164 1.24 -6.79 -13.45
N ARG A 165 1.63 -7.27 -14.64
CA ARG A 165 2.67 -6.64 -15.46
C ARG A 165 2.29 -5.23 -15.91
N PHE A 166 1.05 -5.00 -16.32
CA PHE A 166 0.59 -3.66 -16.66
C PHE A 166 0.79 -2.70 -15.47
N LEU A 167 0.36 -3.10 -14.26
CA LEU A 167 0.53 -2.31 -13.05
C LEU A 167 2.01 -2.07 -12.72
N GLY A 168 2.82 -3.13 -12.69
CA GLY A 168 4.25 -3.03 -12.44
C GLY A 168 4.95 -2.13 -13.46
N GLN A 169 4.64 -2.26 -14.75
CA GLN A 169 5.21 -1.43 -15.81
C GLN A 169 4.83 0.05 -15.65
N ARG A 170 3.55 0.35 -15.38
CA ARG A 170 3.06 1.72 -15.24
C ARG A 170 3.63 2.40 -14.00
N TYR A 171 3.72 1.66 -12.89
CA TYR A 171 3.98 2.26 -11.57
C TYR A 171 5.38 2.01 -10.99
N LYS A 172 6.29 1.29 -11.69
CA LYS A 172 7.64 0.99 -11.17
C LYS A 172 8.47 2.20 -10.75
N THR A 173 8.22 3.39 -11.30
CA THR A 173 8.94 4.62 -10.95
C THR A 173 8.38 5.31 -9.70
N PHE A 174 7.12 5.04 -9.33
CA PHE A 174 6.51 5.57 -8.11
C PHE A 174 7.02 4.79 -6.90
N GLN A 175 7.86 5.43 -6.09
CA GLN A 175 8.45 4.77 -4.92
C GLN A 175 7.52 4.78 -3.71
N ASN A 176 6.62 5.78 -3.60
CA ASN A 176 5.66 5.93 -2.50
C ASN A 176 4.45 5.01 -2.61
N LEU A 177 4.66 3.76 -3.05
CA LEU A 177 3.61 2.81 -3.37
C LEU A 177 3.88 1.45 -2.71
N MET A 178 2.81 0.84 -2.20
CA MET A 178 2.74 -0.59 -1.93
C MET A 178 1.45 -1.18 -2.49
N TRP A 179 1.47 -2.47 -2.76
CA TRP A 179 0.33 -3.21 -3.29
C TRP A 179 -0.35 -4.02 -2.21
N VAL A 180 -1.68 -4.03 -2.25
CA VAL A 180 -2.53 -4.86 -1.39
C VAL A 180 -3.43 -5.70 -2.29
N VAL A 181 -2.96 -6.87 -2.71
CA VAL A 181 -3.78 -7.71 -3.60
C VAL A 181 -4.95 -8.35 -2.83
N GLY A 182 -5.94 -8.87 -3.55
CA GLY A 182 -7.18 -9.32 -2.93
C GLY A 182 -8.10 -8.14 -2.57
N GLY A 183 -8.79 -8.23 -1.44
CA GLY A 183 -9.73 -7.22 -0.99
C GLY A 183 -11.00 -7.78 -0.37
N ASP A 184 -11.05 -7.88 0.95
CA ASP A 184 -12.26 -8.03 1.78
C ASP A 184 -13.07 -9.32 1.46
N ALA A 185 -12.39 -10.32 0.90
CA ALA A 185 -12.87 -11.68 0.72
C ALA A 185 -11.70 -12.66 0.73
N ASN A 186 -11.94 -13.91 1.15
CA ASN A 186 -10.94 -14.96 1.02
C ASN A 186 -10.87 -15.38 -0.45
N PRO A 187 -9.66 -15.55 -1.00
CA PRO A 187 -9.50 -15.83 -2.41
C PRO A 187 -9.70 -17.31 -2.74
N ILE A 188 -10.54 -18.08 -2.03
CA ILE A 188 -10.57 -19.57 -2.13
C ILE A 188 -10.61 -20.10 -3.58
N GLU A 189 -11.41 -19.48 -4.47
CA GLU A 189 -11.50 -19.86 -5.90
C GLU A 189 -10.56 -19.04 -6.81
N ARG A 190 -9.81 -18.11 -6.25
CA ARG A 190 -9.02 -17.08 -6.96
C ARG A 190 -7.61 -16.91 -6.42
N THR A 191 -7.16 -17.78 -5.52
CA THR A 191 -5.86 -17.69 -4.84
C THR A 191 -4.76 -17.58 -5.87
N GLU A 192 -4.79 -18.45 -6.88
CA GLU A 192 -3.80 -18.44 -7.96
C GLU A 192 -3.87 -17.16 -8.81
N ALA A 193 -5.06 -16.68 -9.15
CA ALA A 193 -5.19 -15.44 -9.90
C ALA A 193 -4.67 -14.23 -9.11
N VAL A 194 -4.97 -14.16 -7.81
CA VAL A 194 -4.45 -13.11 -6.91
C VAL A 194 -2.92 -13.19 -6.83
N ALA A 195 -2.36 -14.40 -6.69
CA ALA A 195 -0.92 -14.62 -6.68
C ALA A 195 -0.28 -14.22 -8.02
N GLU A 196 -0.90 -14.53 -9.15
CA GLU A 196 -0.40 -14.14 -10.48
C GLU A 196 -0.38 -12.63 -10.69
N VAL A 197 -1.34 -11.86 -10.14
CA VAL A 197 -1.22 -10.38 -10.13
C VAL A 197 0.04 -9.95 -9.38
N ALA A 198 0.27 -10.49 -8.18
CA ALA A 198 1.44 -10.16 -7.38
C ALA A 198 2.76 -10.55 -8.08
N ARG A 199 2.82 -11.75 -8.68
CA ARG A 199 3.97 -12.23 -9.46
C ARG A 199 4.23 -11.32 -10.68
N GLY A 200 3.18 -10.94 -11.41
CA GLY A 200 3.29 -10.01 -12.55
C GLY A 200 3.79 -8.62 -12.16
N ILE A 201 3.35 -8.08 -11.02
CA ILE A 201 3.90 -6.83 -10.47
C ILE A 201 5.38 -7.00 -10.13
N ARG A 202 5.72 -8.08 -9.41
CA ARG A 202 7.08 -8.34 -8.92
C ARG A 202 8.10 -8.47 -10.06
N GLU A 203 7.69 -8.97 -11.23
CA GLU A 203 8.54 -9.05 -12.42
C GLU A 203 9.04 -7.69 -12.92
N LEU A 204 8.27 -6.61 -12.73
CA LEU A 204 8.56 -5.28 -13.29
C LEU A 204 8.79 -4.19 -12.24
N ALA A 205 8.35 -4.42 -11.01
CA ALA A 205 8.56 -3.54 -9.86
C ALA A 205 9.03 -4.34 -8.62
N PRO A 206 10.20 -5.01 -8.70
CA PRO A 206 10.65 -5.95 -7.68
C PRO A 206 10.88 -5.34 -6.29
N GLN A 207 11.07 -4.02 -6.21
CA GLN A 207 11.31 -3.27 -4.98
C GLN A 207 10.04 -2.85 -4.23
N GLN A 208 8.87 -2.87 -4.88
CA GLN A 208 7.63 -2.42 -4.24
C GLN A 208 7.09 -3.50 -3.28
N PRO A 209 6.65 -3.14 -2.06
CA PRO A 209 6.03 -4.07 -1.13
C PRO A 209 4.71 -4.60 -1.69
N ILE A 210 4.41 -5.86 -1.37
CA ILE A 210 3.12 -6.47 -1.67
C ILE A 210 2.61 -7.15 -0.39
N SER A 211 1.35 -6.90 -0.06
CA SER A 211 0.58 -7.59 0.98
C SER A 211 -0.77 -8.03 0.43
N VAL A 212 -1.63 -8.64 1.26
CA VAL A 212 -2.95 -9.15 0.85
C VAL A 212 -4.02 -8.77 1.86
N HIS A 213 -5.17 -8.30 1.37
CA HIS A 213 -6.35 -8.04 2.19
C HIS A 213 -7.39 -9.15 2.02
N ASN A 214 -7.52 -10.04 3.02
CA ASN A 214 -8.41 -11.21 2.97
C ASN A 214 -9.85 -10.87 3.39
N ARG A 215 -10.63 -11.81 3.94
CA ARG A 215 -11.88 -11.52 4.66
C ARG A 215 -11.62 -11.19 6.16
N PRO A 216 -12.58 -10.68 6.96
CA PRO A 216 -12.29 -10.27 8.33
C PRO A 216 -11.90 -11.50 9.15
N LEU A 217 -10.99 -11.34 10.11
CA LEU A 217 -10.48 -12.42 10.97
C LEU A 217 -9.54 -13.42 10.26
N TYR A 218 -9.10 -13.14 9.03
CA TYR A 218 -8.11 -13.97 8.33
C TYR A 218 -6.90 -13.12 7.95
N SER A 219 -5.73 -13.52 8.44
CA SER A 219 -4.44 -12.99 7.97
C SER A 219 -4.18 -13.42 6.52
N SER A 220 -3.44 -12.61 5.77
CA SER A 220 -2.83 -13.00 4.49
C SER A 220 -2.06 -14.31 4.57
N ALA A 221 -1.47 -14.61 5.73
CA ALA A 221 -0.69 -15.82 5.96
C ALA A 221 -1.51 -17.11 5.77
N ALA A 222 -2.82 -17.07 6.00
CA ALA A 222 -3.68 -18.26 5.89
C ALA A 222 -3.75 -18.83 4.46
N PHE A 223 -3.39 -18.03 3.44
CA PHE A 223 -3.50 -18.43 2.03
C PHE A 223 -2.21 -18.27 1.24
N PHE A 224 -1.31 -17.37 1.67
CA PHE A 224 -0.15 -16.96 0.88
C PHE A 224 1.17 -17.06 1.63
N ASP A 225 1.23 -17.65 2.83
CA ASP A 225 2.52 -17.94 3.47
C ASP A 225 2.98 -19.37 3.09
N PRO A 226 4.24 -19.58 2.63
CA PRO A 226 5.29 -18.61 2.32
C PRO A 226 5.42 -18.32 0.81
N GLU A 227 4.69 -17.34 0.30
CA GLU A 227 4.89 -16.81 -1.06
C GLU A 227 6.05 -15.78 -1.07
N PRO A 228 7.07 -15.94 -1.92
CA PRO A 228 8.24 -15.04 -1.93
C PRO A 228 7.93 -13.58 -2.27
N TRP A 229 6.79 -13.32 -2.91
CA TRP A 229 6.36 -11.97 -3.23
C TRP A 229 5.65 -11.29 -2.04
N LEU A 230 5.25 -12.01 -1.00
CA LEU A 230 4.56 -11.45 0.17
C LEU A 230 5.57 -10.77 1.10
N THR A 231 5.49 -9.44 1.22
CA THR A 231 6.47 -8.64 1.98
C THR A 231 6.17 -8.63 3.47
N PHE A 232 4.89 -8.55 3.84
CA PHE A 232 4.42 -8.62 5.22
C PHE A 232 2.96 -9.04 5.24
N ASN A 233 2.54 -9.62 6.37
CA ASN A 233 1.17 -10.05 6.53
C ASN A 233 0.23 -8.90 6.92
N MET A 234 -1.00 -8.94 6.42
CA MET A 234 -2.08 -8.05 6.84
C MET A 234 -3.27 -8.89 7.33
N ALA A 235 -3.91 -8.40 8.37
CA ALA A 235 -5.19 -8.86 8.86
C ALA A 235 -6.06 -7.64 9.13
N TYR A 236 -7.38 -7.79 9.04
CA TYR A 236 -8.31 -6.78 9.49
C TYR A 236 -9.43 -7.43 10.27
N THR A 237 -9.93 -6.66 11.21
CA THR A 237 -10.86 -7.08 12.23
C THR A 237 -11.67 -5.88 12.68
N TYR A 238 -12.90 -6.12 13.14
CA TYR A 238 -13.73 -5.12 13.81
C TYR A 238 -13.67 -5.27 15.34
N GLU A 239 -13.02 -6.33 15.81
CA GLU A 239 -12.88 -6.68 17.23
C GLU A 239 -11.40 -6.80 17.57
N GLU A 240 -11.05 -6.68 18.84
CA GLU A 240 -9.69 -6.95 19.29
C GLU A 240 -9.35 -8.42 19.04
N VAL A 241 -8.37 -8.67 18.18
CA VAL A 241 -7.85 -10.02 17.95
C VAL A 241 -6.56 -10.14 18.76
N TRP A 242 -6.62 -10.88 19.86
CA TRP A 242 -5.44 -11.23 20.64
C TRP A 242 -4.64 -12.31 19.91
N PRO A 243 -3.30 -12.21 19.89
CA PRO A 243 -2.43 -13.20 19.26
C PRO A 243 -2.53 -14.59 19.90
#